data_AF-A0A3M7AJ60-F1
#
_entry.id   AF-A0A3M7AJ60-F1
#
_cell.length_a   1.000
_cell.length_b   1.000
_cell.length_c   1.000
_cell.angle_alpha   90.00
_cell.angle_beta   90.00
_cell.angle_gamma   90.00
#
_symmetry.space_group_name_H-M   'P 1'
#
loop_
_entity.id
_entity.type
_entity.pdbx_description
1 polymer ?
#
loop_
_entity_poly.entity_id
_entity_poly.type
_entity_poly.pdbx_seq_one_letter_code
_entity_poly.pdbx_strand_id
1 'polypeptide(L)'
;MTQAEAQQVADNFQTLIADYDATVAENALTADFHDYSDSVSELINAGCPLPQPLGQATFTTRDSFMAAQGAQPPINFQQLNIWYNCNTVFLRWNADDLQPEPVTGIIVGECVQNPDPSASQPWLISSLYSEFNSGAWLVDVGTFVPSNCSSSARRSLRA
;
A
#
# COMPACT_ATOMS: atom_id res chain seq x y z
N MET A 1 -4.58 17.23 12.19
CA MET A 1 -3.25 17.04 11.61
C MET A 1 -2.81 18.29 10.86
N THR A 2 -1.54 18.66 10.95
CA THR A 2 -0.90 19.71 10.15
C THR A 2 -0.30 19.15 8.85
N GLN A 3 0.13 20.02 7.92
CA GLN A 3 0.78 19.56 6.69
C GLN A 3 2.08 18.79 6.96
N ALA A 4 2.90 19.25 7.93
CA ALA A 4 4.15 18.57 8.27
C ALA A 4 3.89 17.20 8.91
N GLU A 5 2.86 17.10 9.76
CA GLU A 5 2.45 15.82 10.34
C GLU A 5 1.92 14.85 9.26
N ALA A 6 1.15 15.36 8.29
CA ALA A 6 0.67 14.56 7.17
C ALA A 6 1.82 14.07 6.27
N GLN A 7 2.82 14.92 6.02
CA GLN A 7 4.02 14.54 5.31
C GLN A 7 4.79 13.45 6.07
N GLN A 8 4.97 13.58 7.38
CA GLN A 8 5.64 12.56 8.18
C GLN A 8 4.93 11.19 8.10
N VAL A 9 3.59 11.18 8.14
CA VAL A 9 2.80 9.95 7.94
C VAL A 9 3.02 9.38 6.54
N ALA A 10 3.04 10.22 5.50
CA ALA A 10 3.33 9.78 4.13
C ALA A 10 4.76 9.22 3.96
N ASP A 11 5.75 9.83 4.62
CA ASP A 11 7.14 9.37 4.62
C ASP A 11 7.30 8.03 5.34
N ASN A 12 6.56 7.83 6.44
CA ASN A 12 6.48 6.55 7.11
C ASN A 12 5.90 5.49 6.16
N PHE A 13 4.78 5.80 5.47
CA PHE A 13 4.20 4.89 4.48
C PHE A 13 5.16 4.53 3.36
N GLN A 14 5.86 5.53 2.81
CA GLN A 14 6.89 5.27 1.81
C GLN A 14 7.94 4.31 2.35
N THR A 15 8.43 4.51 3.57
CA THR A 15 9.43 3.62 4.17
C THR A 15 8.90 2.20 4.34
N LEU A 16 7.65 2.03 4.76
CA LEU A 16 7.03 0.71 4.95
C LEU A 16 6.92 -0.13 3.67
N ILE A 17 6.96 0.52 2.50
CA ILE A 17 6.79 -0.14 1.19
C ILE A 17 8.07 -0.12 0.35
N ALA A 18 8.80 1.00 0.34
CA ALA A 18 9.95 1.22 -0.53
C ALA A 18 11.20 0.46 -0.07
N ASP A 19 11.49 0.51 1.22
CA ASP A 19 12.65 -0.12 1.86
C ASP A 19 12.29 -0.36 3.33
N TYR A 20 11.61 -1.47 3.57
CA TYR A 20 10.93 -1.76 4.83
C TYR A 20 11.86 -1.64 6.04
N ASP A 21 11.42 -0.88 7.05
CA ASP A 21 12.06 -0.77 8.37
C ASP A 21 11.07 -1.15 9.48
N ALA A 22 11.40 -2.21 10.23
CA ALA A 22 10.60 -2.69 11.35
C ALA A 22 10.44 -1.66 12.48
N THR A 23 11.46 -0.84 12.73
CA THR A 23 11.41 0.23 13.74
C THR A 23 10.42 1.32 13.32
N VAL A 24 10.35 1.64 12.03
CA VAL A 24 9.33 2.57 11.53
C VAL A 24 7.95 1.95 11.68
N ALA A 25 7.76 0.67 11.34
CA ALA A 25 6.47 -0.01 11.52
C ALA A 25 5.98 0.00 12.97
N GLU A 26 6.86 -0.30 13.93
CA GLU A 26 6.50 -0.31 15.34
C GLU A 26 6.12 1.08 15.89
N ASN A 27 6.75 2.13 15.36
CA ASN A 27 6.54 3.51 15.80
C ASN A 27 5.47 4.27 15.02
N ALA A 28 5.12 3.82 13.82
CA ALA A 28 4.17 4.50 12.94
C ALA A 28 2.80 3.81 12.87
N LEU A 29 2.69 2.53 13.25
CA LEU A 29 1.45 1.76 13.20
C LEU A 29 0.91 1.48 14.61
N THR A 30 -0.41 1.55 14.80
CA THR A 30 -1.03 1.10 16.04
C THR A 30 -0.84 -0.41 16.24
N ALA A 31 -0.91 -0.89 17.48
CA ALA A 31 -0.78 -2.31 17.77
C ALA A 31 -1.93 -3.15 17.15
N ASP A 32 -3.11 -2.56 17.02
CA ASP A 32 -4.33 -3.11 16.42
C ASP A 32 -4.50 -2.72 14.94
N PHE A 33 -3.40 -2.41 14.26
CA PHE A 33 -3.42 -1.99 12.86
C PHE A 33 -4.08 -3.00 11.92
N HIS A 34 -4.86 -2.50 10.96
CA HIS A 34 -5.46 -3.27 9.87
C HIS A 34 -5.07 -2.71 8.49
N ASP A 35 -4.78 -3.61 7.56
CA ASP A 35 -4.52 -3.30 6.15
C ASP A 35 -5.60 -3.89 5.25
N TYR A 36 -6.07 -3.09 4.31
CA TYR A 36 -7.07 -3.44 3.32
C TYR A 36 -6.54 -3.11 1.93
N SER A 37 -6.31 -4.15 1.13
CA SER A 37 -5.93 -3.99 -0.27
C SER A 37 -6.35 -5.20 -1.08
N ASP A 38 -7.38 -5.03 -1.92
CA ASP A 38 -7.73 -6.06 -2.88
C ASP A 38 -6.63 -6.22 -3.93
N SER A 39 -5.89 -5.15 -4.22
CA SER A 39 -4.70 -5.20 -5.05
C SER A 39 -3.62 -6.15 -4.49
N VAL A 40 -3.28 -6.05 -3.20
CA VAL A 40 -2.30 -6.98 -2.57
C VAL A 40 -2.88 -8.39 -2.46
N SER A 41 -4.14 -8.53 -2.06
CA SER A 41 -4.81 -9.83 -1.99
C SER A 41 -4.81 -10.54 -3.34
N GLU A 42 -5.03 -9.81 -4.44
CA GLU A 42 -4.91 -10.32 -5.80
C GLU A 42 -3.49 -10.82 -6.13
N LEU A 43 -2.44 -10.12 -5.66
CA LEU A 43 -1.05 -10.58 -5.80
C LEU A 43 -0.80 -11.88 -5.03
N ILE A 44 -1.22 -11.94 -3.77
CA ILE A 44 -1.10 -13.14 -2.92
C ILE A 44 -1.80 -14.33 -3.57
N ASN A 45 -2.96 -14.07 -4.16
CA ASN A 45 -3.77 -15.07 -4.83
C ASN A 45 -3.24 -15.49 -6.20
N ALA A 46 -2.29 -14.75 -6.79
CA ALA A 46 -1.82 -15.00 -8.15
C ALA A 46 -2.97 -15.06 -9.18
N GLY A 47 -4.01 -14.24 -9.01
CA GLY A 47 -5.22 -14.24 -9.85
C GLY A 47 -6.20 -15.40 -9.59
N CYS A 48 -5.98 -16.21 -8.57
CA CYS A 48 -6.91 -17.23 -8.13
C CYS A 48 -7.94 -16.68 -7.11
N PRO A 49 -9.04 -17.39 -6.80
CA PRO A 49 -9.99 -16.92 -5.79
C PRO A 49 -9.50 -16.96 -4.32
N LEU A 50 -8.39 -17.65 -4.07
CA LEU A 50 -7.84 -17.98 -2.74
C LEU A 50 -6.31 -18.01 -2.85
N PRO A 51 -5.55 -17.89 -1.73
CA PRO A 51 -5.94 -18.07 -0.33
C PRO A 51 -6.58 -16.88 0.41
N GLN A 52 -6.50 -15.66 -0.12
CA GLN A 52 -7.03 -14.44 0.50
C GLN A 52 -8.38 -14.05 -0.15
N PRO A 53 -9.51 -14.03 0.58
CA PRO A 53 -10.76 -13.53 0.03
C PRO A 53 -10.69 -12.01 -0.20
N LEU A 54 -11.10 -11.55 -1.38
CA LEU A 54 -11.25 -10.12 -1.69
C LEU A 54 -12.39 -9.48 -0.87
N GLY A 55 -12.30 -8.17 -0.65
CA GLY A 55 -13.24 -7.37 0.15
C GLY A 55 -13.09 -7.56 1.66
N GLN A 56 -12.00 -8.16 2.12
CA GLN A 56 -11.65 -8.34 3.53
C GLN A 56 -10.33 -7.65 3.85
N ALA A 57 -9.98 -7.56 5.13
CA ALA A 57 -8.64 -7.13 5.53
C ALA A 57 -7.59 -8.10 4.97
N THR A 58 -6.61 -7.56 4.27
CA THR A 58 -5.45 -8.31 3.76
C THR A 58 -4.56 -8.76 4.92
N PHE A 59 -4.33 -7.85 5.87
CA PHE A 59 -3.64 -8.12 7.13
C PHE A 59 -4.46 -7.58 8.30
N THR A 60 -4.75 -8.44 9.28
CA THR A 60 -5.57 -8.10 10.46
C THR A 60 -4.75 -7.72 11.68
N THR A 61 -3.41 -7.78 11.57
CA THR A 61 -2.50 -7.40 12.64
C THR A 61 -1.28 -6.70 12.08
N ARG A 62 -0.71 -5.78 12.86
CA ARG A 62 0.58 -5.14 12.58
C ARG A 62 1.67 -6.17 12.27
N ASP A 63 1.76 -7.23 13.07
CA ASP A 63 2.79 -8.26 12.92
C ASP A 63 2.67 -9.02 11.59
N SER A 64 1.45 -9.32 11.13
CA SER A 64 1.24 -9.99 9.84
C SER A 64 1.59 -9.09 8.65
N PHE A 65 1.28 -7.79 8.75
CA PHE A 65 1.72 -6.80 7.77
C PHE A 65 3.25 -6.68 7.74
N MET A 66 3.89 -6.53 8.91
CA MET A 66 5.34 -6.45 9.06
C MET A 66 6.07 -7.68 8.47
N ALA A 67 5.57 -8.88 8.77
CA ALA A 67 6.13 -10.12 8.24
C ALA A 67 6.03 -10.19 6.71
N ALA A 68 4.92 -9.71 6.14
CA ALA A 68 4.73 -9.70 4.69
C ALA A 68 5.61 -8.66 3.99
N GLN A 69 5.68 -7.43 4.52
CA GLN A 69 6.50 -6.35 3.95
C GLN A 69 7.98 -6.66 4.06
N GLY A 70 8.45 -7.18 5.20
CA GLY A 70 9.85 -7.57 5.39
C GLY A 70 10.35 -8.71 4.49
N ALA A 71 9.43 -9.39 3.78
CA ALA A 71 9.77 -10.41 2.79
C ALA A 71 9.81 -9.88 1.35
N GLN A 72 9.40 -8.63 1.11
CA GLN A 72 9.38 -8.04 -0.22
C GLN A 72 10.74 -7.42 -0.58
N PRO A 73 11.15 -7.45 -1.86
CA PRO A 73 12.26 -6.64 -2.33
C PRO A 73 11.89 -5.14 -2.29
N PRO A 74 12.89 -4.25 -2.14
CA PRO A 74 12.65 -2.81 -2.19
C PRO A 74 12.19 -2.36 -3.58
N ILE A 75 11.41 -1.28 -3.63
CA ILE A 75 10.92 -0.64 -4.85
C ILE A 75 11.19 0.86 -4.84
N ASN A 76 11.31 1.48 -6.02
CA ASN A 76 11.46 2.92 -6.16
C ASN A 76 10.13 3.66 -5.96
N PHE A 77 9.63 3.68 -4.73
CA PHE A 77 8.40 4.38 -4.36
C PHE A 77 8.60 5.89 -4.39
N GLN A 78 7.79 6.59 -5.18
CA GLN A 78 7.77 8.03 -5.31
C GLN A 78 6.41 8.57 -4.88
N GLN A 79 6.42 9.53 -3.95
CA GLN A 79 5.22 10.26 -3.57
C GLN A 79 4.86 11.28 -4.66
N LEU A 80 3.60 11.28 -5.10
CA LEU A 80 3.11 12.21 -6.13
C LEU A 80 2.27 13.33 -5.53
N ASN A 81 1.30 12.97 -4.69
CA ASN A 81 0.38 13.93 -4.10
C ASN A 81 -0.02 13.48 -2.70
N ILE A 82 -0.11 14.44 -1.78
CA ILE A 82 -0.64 14.22 -0.44
C ILE A 82 -1.83 15.15 -0.22
N TRP A 83 -2.92 14.59 0.28
CA TRP A 83 -4.04 15.34 0.85
C TRP A 83 -4.27 14.85 2.26
N TYR A 84 -4.86 15.68 3.12
CA TYR A 84 -5.11 15.29 4.48
C TYR A 84 -6.29 16.05 5.06
N ASN A 85 -6.88 15.48 6.11
CA ASN A 85 -7.87 16.14 6.96
C ASN A 85 -7.39 16.08 8.42
N CYS A 86 -8.30 16.13 9.39
CA CYS A 86 -7.94 16.09 10.81
C CYS A 86 -7.18 14.83 11.23
N ASN A 87 -7.48 13.68 10.64
CA ASN A 87 -7.04 12.35 11.09
C ASN A 87 -6.86 11.34 9.95
N THR A 88 -6.81 11.79 8.70
CA THR A 88 -6.64 10.93 7.53
C THR A 88 -5.61 11.54 6.59
N VAL A 89 -4.72 10.72 6.07
CA VAL A 89 -3.77 11.07 5.00
C VAL A 89 -4.15 10.28 3.75
N PHE A 90 -4.22 10.97 2.62
CA PHE A 90 -4.41 10.40 1.30
C PHE A 90 -3.12 10.59 0.52
N LEU A 91 -2.56 9.53 -0.04
CA LEU A 91 -1.30 9.56 -0.77
C LEU A 91 -1.51 8.94 -2.15
N ARG A 92 -1.12 9.67 -3.20
CA ARG A 92 -0.91 9.09 -4.53
C ARG A 92 0.58 8.84 -4.72
N TRP A 93 0.94 7.71 -5.30
CA TRP A 93 2.33 7.31 -5.47
C TRP A 93 2.55 6.56 -6.80
N ASN A 94 3.82 6.44 -7.21
CA ASN A 94 4.25 5.57 -8.31
C ASN A 94 5.53 4.79 -7.94
N ALA A 95 5.70 3.63 -8.55
CA ALA A 95 6.96 2.91 -8.65
C ALA A 95 7.30 2.74 -10.14
N ASP A 96 8.41 3.34 -10.57
CA ASP A 96 8.82 3.43 -11.98
C ASP A 96 9.92 2.43 -12.38
N ASP A 97 10.43 1.68 -11.40
CA ASP A 97 11.45 0.65 -11.57
C ASP A 97 10.88 -0.73 -11.87
N LEU A 98 9.56 -0.93 -11.66
CA LEU A 98 8.84 -2.14 -12.05
C LEU A 98 8.64 -2.19 -13.56
N GLN A 99 8.77 -3.38 -14.14
CA GLN A 99 8.74 -3.63 -15.59
C GLN A 99 7.77 -4.76 -15.93
N PRO A 100 6.96 -4.66 -17.00
CA PRO A 100 7.14 -3.77 -18.14
C PRO A 100 6.45 -2.42 -18.02
N GLU A 101 5.61 -2.23 -17.00
CA GLU A 101 4.80 -1.03 -16.82
C GLU A 101 4.94 -0.51 -15.39
N PRO A 102 4.95 0.82 -15.19
CA PRO A 102 5.01 1.38 -13.84
C PRO A 102 3.75 1.02 -13.04
N VAL A 103 3.91 0.93 -11.73
CA VAL A 103 2.79 0.80 -10.80
C VAL A 103 2.45 2.17 -10.24
N THR A 104 1.16 2.52 -10.23
CA THR A 104 0.62 3.75 -9.64
C THR A 104 -0.52 3.36 -8.71
N GLY A 105 -0.50 3.91 -7.50
CA GLY A 105 -1.50 3.61 -6.49
C GLY A 105 -2.00 4.83 -5.75
N ILE A 106 -3.03 4.58 -4.95
CA ILE A 106 -3.61 5.52 -3.99
C ILE A 106 -3.71 4.81 -2.65
N ILE A 107 -3.41 5.53 -1.58
CA ILE A 107 -3.47 5.07 -0.21
C ILE A 107 -4.36 6.03 0.58
N VAL A 108 -5.16 5.47 1.48
CA VAL A 108 -5.87 6.19 2.53
C VAL A 108 -5.40 5.63 3.88
N GLY A 109 -4.69 6.44 4.65
CA GLY A 109 -4.24 6.12 6.00
C GLY A 109 -5.11 6.81 7.03
N GLU A 110 -5.92 6.05 7.76
CA GLU A 110 -6.60 6.56 8.95
C GLU A 110 -5.63 6.59 10.13
N CYS A 111 -5.63 7.70 10.87
CA CYS A 111 -4.65 7.98 11.89
C CYS A 111 -5.31 8.30 13.23
N VAL A 112 -4.62 7.96 14.31
CA VAL A 112 -4.92 8.36 15.69
C VAL A 112 -3.74 9.14 16.25
N GLN A 113 -4.00 10.04 17.20
CA GLN A 113 -2.90 10.72 17.89
C GLN A 113 -2.11 9.72 18.73
N ASN A 114 -0.80 9.88 18.75
CA ASN A 114 0.04 9.09 19.64
C ASN A 114 -0.28 9.47 21.10
N PRO A 115 -0.60 8.50 21.97
CA PRO A 115 -0.87 8.79 23.38
C PRO A 115 0.37 9.29 24.13
N ASP A 116 1.57 9.02 23.63
CA ASP A 116 2.81 9.58 24.15
C ASP A 116 3.12 10.93 23.45
N PRO A 117 2.96 12.07 24.14
CA PRO A 117 3.23 13.39 23.57
C PRO A 117 4.73 13.65 23.34
N SER A 118 5.61 12.79 23.83
CA SER A 118 7.07 12.88 23.62
C SER A 118 7.57 12.01 22.47
N ALA A 119 6.68 11.20 21.86
CA ALA A 119 7.04 10.35 20.74
C ALA A 119 7.42 11.18 19.50
N SER A 120 8.39 10.66 18.74
CA SER A 120 8.81 11.25 17.46
C SER A 120 7.71 11.21 16.39
N GLN A 121 6.75 10.29 16.54
CA GLN A 121 5.60 10.11 15.66
C GLN A 121 4.33 10.62 16.35
N PRO A 122 3.88 11.85 16.11
CA PRO A 122 2.69 12.41 16.77
C PRO A 122 1.38 11.75 16.31
N TRP A 123 1.40 11.06 15.17
CA TRP A 123 0.28 10.32 14.61
C TRP A 123 0.70 8.88 14.33
N LEU A 124 -0.18 7.95 14.69
CA LEU A 124 -0.06 6.53 14.38
C LEU A 124 -1.14 6.16 13.37
N ILE A 125 -0.82 5.29 12.42
CA ILE A 125 -1.77 4.78 11.44
C ILE A 125 -2.49 3.59 12.05
N SER A 126 -3.82 3.64 12.09
CA SER A 126 -4.66 2.55 12.58
C SER A 126 -5.21 1.67 11.47
N SER A 127 -5.53 2.27 10.32
CA SER A 127 -6.09 1.57 9.17
C SER A 127 -5.42 2.05 7.90
N LEU A 128 -5.11 1.12 7.00
CA LEU A 128 -4.64 1.41 5.65
C LEU A 128 -5.60 0.85 4.62
N TYR A 129 -5.99 1.66 3.66
CA TYR A 129 -6.68 1.24 2.45
C TYR A 129 -5.79 1.57 1.25
N SER A 130 -5.35 0.57 0.49
CA SER A 130 -4.41 0.75 -0.61
C SER A 130 -4.89 0.04 -1.86
N GLU A 131 -4.94 0.76 -2.98
CA GLU A 131 -5.23 0.18 -4.28
C GLU A 131 -4.24 0.69 -5.34
N PHE A 132 -3.83 -0.21 -6.22
CA PHE A 132 -2.90 0.05 -7.31
C PHE A 132 -3.23 -0.85 -8.51
N ASN A 133 -2.57 -0.64 -9.64
CA ASN A 133 -2.72 -1.49 -10.82
C ASN A 133 -2.07 -2.88 -10.62
N SER A 134 -2.68 -3.74 -9.80
CA SER A 134 -2.22 -5.09 -9.46
C SER A 134 -1.94 -5.97 -10.68
N GLY A 135 -2.71 -5.81 -11.76
CA GLY A 135 -2.47 -6.52 -13.01
C GLY A 135 -1.09 -6.22 -13.64
N ALA A 136 -0.59 -4.98 -13.54
CA ALA A 136 0.76 -4.66 -14.02
C ALA A 136 1.82 -5.32 -13.14
N TRP A 137 1.61 -5.29 -11.82
CA TRP A 137 2.51 -5.92 -10.86
C TRP A 137 2.57 -7.45 -11.05
N LEU A 138 1.43 -8.12 -11.27
CA LEU A 138 1.40 -9.56 -11.56
C LEU A 138 2.24 -9.94 -12.78
N VAL A 139 2.31 -9.07 -13.80
CA VAL A 139 3.17 -9.28 -14.98
C VAL A 139 4.63 -9.09 -14.61
N ASP A 140 4.95 -8.06 -13.83
CA ASP A 140 6.31 -7.75 -13.38
C ASP A 140 6.93 -8.89 -12.56
N VAL A 141 6.18 -9.46 -11.60
CA VAL A 141 6.64 -10.62 -10.83
C VAL A 141 6.58 -11.95 -11.62
N GLY A 142 6.12 -11.92 -12.86
CA GLY A 142 6.07 -13.09 -13.76
C GLY A 142 4.96 -14.10 -13.45
N THR A 143 4.06 -13.78 -12.53
CA THR A 143 2.96 -14.65 -12.10
C THR A 143 1.81 -14.67 -13.12
N PHE A 144 1.66 -13.58 -13.90
CA PHE A 144 0.70 -13.49 -15.00
C PHE A 144 1.41 -13.20 -16.32
N VAL A 145 1.15 -14.01 -17.34
CA VAL A 145 1.66 -13.79 -18.70
C VAL A 145 0.48 -13.40 -19.61
N PRO A 146 0.40 -12.13 -20.04
CA PRO A 146 -0.66 -11.69 -20.95
C PRO A 146 -0.56 -12.42 -22.30
N SER A 147 -1.65 -13.06 -22.75
CA SER A 147 -1.67 -13.88 -23.97
C SER A 147 -2.35 -13.23 -25.19
N ASN A 148 -3.11 -12.14 -24.99
CA ASN A 148 -3.99 -11.56 -26.02
C ASN A 148 -3.72 -10.06 -26.31
N CYS A 149 -2.46 -9.61 -26.14
CA CYS A 149 -2.07 -8.20 -26.25
C CYS A 149 -2.33 -7.56 -27.64
N SER A 150 -2.43 -8.36 -28.70
CA SER A 150 -2.69 -7.94 -30.07
C SER A 150 -4.17 -7.99 -30.49
N SER A 151 -5.07 -8.45 -29.61
CA SER A 151 -6.48 -8.57 -29.96
C SER A 151 -7.18 -7.20 -30.01
N SER A 152 -7.92 -6.97 -31.10
CA SER A 152 -8.79 -5.80 -31.27
C SER A 152 -10.01 -5.81 -30.35
N ALA A 153 -10.23 -6.90 -29.61
CA ALA A 153 -11.29 -7.07 -28.62
C ALA A 153 -10.95 -6.45 -27.26
N ARG A 154 -10.26 -5.30 -27.23
CA ARG A 154 -10.15 -4.52 -25.99
C ARG A 154 -11.57 -4.18 -25.54
N ARG A 155 -11.95 -4.65 -24.35
CA ARG A 155 -13.29 -4.48 -23.80
C ARG A 155 -13.72 -3.03 -23.94
N SER A 156 -14.93 -2.80 -24.44
CA SER A 156 -15.65 -1.56 -24.15
C SER A 156 -15.79 -1.48 -22.64
N LEU A 157 -14.98 -0.63 -22.02
CA LEU A 157 -15.18 -0.26 -20.62
C LEU A 157 -16.59 0.33 -20.53
N ARG A 158 -17.39 -0.16 -19.58
CA ARG A 158 -18.62 0.56 -19.25
C ARG A 158 -18.18 1.87 -18.62
N ALA A 159 -18.45 2.97 -19.32
CA ALA A 159 -18.34 4.32 -18.79
C ALA A 159 -19.34 4.52 -17.64
#